data_AF-A0A8D8L3P5-F1
#
_entry.id   AF-A0A8D8L3P5-F1
#
_cell.length_a   1.000
_cell.length_b   1.000
_cell.length_c   1.000
_cell.angle_alpha   90.00
_cell.angle_beta   90.00
_cell.angle_gamma   90.00
#
_symmetry.space_group_name_H-M   'P 1'
#
loop_
_entity.id
_entity.type
_entity.pdbx_description
1 polymer ?
#
loop_
_entity_poly.entity_id
_entity_poly.type
_entity_poly.pdbx_seq_one_letter_code
_entity_poly.pdbx_strand_id
1 'polypeptide(L)'
;MSRKSVGPNAQPLFVLEESFYPDTWQNDSRMGVLLSEFRVRSINPENYDSKMKFWKEMIRNYCEHKGCGAVSIVELKRVFKRKGTIPYCLQTVIADMLREGQLVGRGDFQRPVQDSWGGWAVDLLVKRPLGWGFGKVKEKIVGGGVDEGAEFVCTEVVKGQSVALEKLIQKENKLNVLLSMEGLKDLVKDSGFTDDGLELVLHHMACQQRVYTEKLPDEGLDNKRVLLKFAAPGAKAQPITDIERSIYNLEQTEQNLLKMIDKLEQDVSGALLLVKQNI
;
A
#
# COMPACT_ATOMS: atom_id res chain seq x y z
N MET A 1 -9.43 -1.91 -22.44
CA MET A 1 -8.24 -1.31 -21.79
C MET A 1 -7.01 -2.02 -22.31
N SER A 2 -6.03 -1.35 -22.91
CA SER A 2 -4.87 -2.00 -23.54
C SER A 2 -3.60 -1.74 -22.74
N ARG A 3 -3.14 -2.74 -21.98
CA ARG A 3 -1.82 -2.73 -21.33
C ARG A 3 -0.76 -2.98 -22.40
N LYS A 4 -0.04 -1.93 -22.83
CA LYS A 4 1.18 -2.11 -23.63
C LYS A 4 2.25 -2.76 -22.76
N SER A 5 2.76 -3.92 -23.17
CA SER A 5 3.86 -4.58 -22.46
C SER A 5 5.14 -3.75 -22.59
N VAL A 6 5.79 -3.51 -21.45
CA VAL A 6 7.14 -2.96 -21.40
C VAL A 6 8.07 -4.09 -20.96
N GLY A 7 9.30 -4.10 -21.46
CA GLY A 7 10.25 -5.20 -21.27
C GLY A 7 10.61 -5.48 -19.80
N PRO A 8 11.23 -6.64 -19.51
CA PRO A 8 11.24 -7.29 -18.19
C PRO A 8 11.95 -6.56 -17.04
N ASN A 9 12.51 -5.36 -17.25
CA ASN A 9 13.17 -4.53 -16.24
C ASN A 9 12.66 -3.09 -16.15
N ALA A 10 11.54 -2.77 -16.81
CA ALA A 10 10.92 -1.45 -16.72
C ALA A 10 9.64 -1.52 -15.86
N GLN A 11 9.68 -0.91 -14.67
CA GLN A 11 8.46 -0.60 -13.93
C GLN A 11 7.48 0.13 -14.87
N PRO A 12 6.20 -0.29 -14.93
CA PRO A 12 5.25 0.27 -15.89
C PRO A 12 5.15 1.79 -15.70
N LEU A 13 5.09 2.51 -16.82
CA LEU A 13 5.04 3.97 -16.80
C LEU A 13 3.70 4.41 -16.19
N PHE A 14 3.73 4.81 -14.91
CA PHE A 14 2.55 5.38 -14.26
C PHE A 14 2.32 6.79 -14.82
N VAL A 15 1.50 6.87 -15.87
CA VAL A 15 1.09 8.13 -16.50
C VAL A 15 -0.13 8.64 -15.75
N LEU A 16 0.03 9.76 -15.06
CA LEU A 16 -1.09 10.48 -14.45
C LEU A 16 -1.97 11.08 -15.56
N GLU A 17 -3.28 10.92 -15.42
CA GLU A 17 -4.26 11.62 -16.24
C GLU A 17 -4.22 13.13 -16.00
N GLU A 18 -4.66 13.93 -16.97
CA GLU A 18 -4.67 15.39 -16.85
C GLU A 18 -5.55 15.87 -15.68
N SER A 19 -6.63 15.12 -15.39
CA SER A 19 -7.55 15.30 -14.26
C SER A 19 -6.91 15.22 -12.87
N PHE A 20 -5.74 14.60 -12.74
CA PHE A 20 -5.00 14.53 -11.47
C PHE A 20 -4.35 15.87 -11.09
N TYR A 21 -3.95 16.66 -12.10
CA TYR A 21 -3.14 17.84 -11.88
C TYR A 21 -4.00 19.07 -11.54
N PRO A 22 -3.59 19.91 -10.57
CA PRO A 22 -4.31 21.15 -10.27
C PRO A 22 -4.15 22.17 -11.41
N ASP A 23 -5.08 23.11 -11.58
CA ASP A 23 -5.05 24.15 -12.62
C ASP A 23 -3.70 24.89 -12.73
N THR A 24 -3.04 25.11 -11.58
CA THR A 24 -1.70 25.71 -11.51
C THR A 24 -0.64 24.97 -12.33
N TRP A 25 -0.83 23.68 -12.62
CA TRP A 25 0.01 22.85 -13.48
C TRP A 25 0.01 23.31 -14.94
N GLN A 26 -1.03 24.00 -15.41
CA GLN A 26 -1.08 24.53 -16.78
C GLN A 26 -0.32 25.86 -16.90
N ASN A 27 -0.09 26.58 -15.80
CA ASN A 27 0.62 27.86 -15.80
C ASN A 27 2.15 27.66 -15.88
N ASP A 28 2.74 27.90 -17.05
CA ASP A 28 4.18 27.72 -17.28
C ASP A 28 5.07 28.56 -16.37
N SER A 29 4.70 29.82 -16.10
CA SER A 29 5.47 30.70 -15.22
C SER A 29 5.48 30.17 -13.78
N ARG A 30 4.31 29.80 -13.26
CA ARG A 30 4.17 29.23 -11.92
C ARG A 30 4.89 27.88 -11.81
N MET A 31 4.77 27.02 -12.81
CA MET A 31 5.44 25.72 -12.81
C MET A 31 6.95 25.82 -12.97
N GLY A 32 7.49 26.82 -13.67
CA GLY A 32 8.92 27.10 -13.65
C GLY A 32 9.45 27.38 -12.24
N VAL A 33 8.72 28.20 -11.47
CA VAL A 33 9.04 28.45 -10.06
C VAL A 33 8.88 27.18 -9.21
N LEU A 34 7.82 26.40 -9.39
CA LEU A 34 7.59 25.18 -8.61
C LEU A 34 8.59 24.07 -8.91
N LEU A 35 9.04 23.88 -10.16
CA LEU A 35 10.00 22.83 -10.55
C LEU A 35 11.45 23.16 -10.21
N SER A 36 11.84 24.43 -10.11
CA SER A 36 13.20 24.86 -9.76
C SER A 36 13.67 24.38 -8.36
N GLU A 37 14.89 24.71 -7.95
CA GLU A 37 15.37 24.50 -6.57
C GLU A 37 14.66 25.43 -5.56
N PHE A 38 14.92 25.25 -4.26
CA PHE A 38 14.51 26.22 -3.24
C PHE A 38 15.55 27.34 -3.12
N ARG A 39 15.07 28.59 -3.05
CA ARG A 39 15.89 29.73 -2.60
C ARG A 39 15.91 29.79 -1.07
N VAL A 40 16.87 30.51 -0.50
CA VAL A 40 16.96 30.68 0.96
C VAL A 40 15.66 31.30 1.51
N ARG A 41 15.04 30.63 2.48
CA ARG A 41 13.71 30.99 3.03
C ARG A 41 13.64 32.43 3.56
N SER A 42 14.74 32.97 4.09
CA SER A 42 14.80 34.35 4.59
C SER A 42 14.64 35.42 3.50
N ILE A 43 14.88 35.10 2.23
CA ILE A 43 14.76 36.04 1.11
C ILE A 43 13.29 36.16 0.65
N ASN A 44 12.54 35.06 0.69
CA ASN A 44 11.11 35.05 0.38
C ASN A 44 10.44 33.83 1.07
N PRO A 45 9.93 34.02 2.31
CA PRO A 45 9.34 32.91 3.08
C PRO A 45 8.00 32.46 2.48
N GLU A 46 7.19 33.39 1.97
CA GLU A 46 5.87 33.08 1.40
C GLU A 46 5.95 32.15 0.19
N ASN A 47 6.86 32.43 -0.76
CA ASN A 47 7.05 31.56 -1.92
C ASN A 47 7.75 30.25 -1.57
N TYR A 48 8.63 30.23 -0.58
CA TYR A 48 9.20 28.99 -0.03
C TYR A 48 8.09 28.11 0.54
N ASP A 49 7.30 28.64 1.46
CA ASP A 49 6.28 27.89 2.20
C ASP A 49 5.14 27.44 1.28
N SER A 50 4.72 28.29 0.34
CA SER A 50 3.74 27.94 -0.69
C SER A 50 4.21 26.80 -1.60
N LYS A 51 5.50 26.82 -1.99
CA LYS A 51 6.12 25.76 -2.82
C LYS A 51 6.28 24.46 -2.03
N MET A 52 6.66 24.55 -0.75
CA MET A 52 6.75 23.40 0.14
C MET A 52 5.39 22.72 0.32
N LYS A 53 4.35 23.51 0.63
CA LYS A 53 2.96 23.02 0.74
C LYS A 53 2.51 22.32 -0.54
N PHE A 54 2.70 22.97 -1.69
CA PHE A 54 2.33 22.41 -3.00
C PHE A 54 2.95 21.01 -3.23
N TRP A 55 4.25 20.84 -2.99
CA TRP A 55 4.89 19.55 -3.24
C TRP A 55 4.53 18.47 -2.21
N LYS A 56 4.36 18.82 -0.93
CA LYS A 56 3.84 17.89 0.09
C LYS A 56 2.45 17.36 -0.31
N GLU A 57 1.58 18.25 -0.77
CA GLU A 57 0.24 17.95 -1.26
C GLU A 57 0.27 17.06 -2.52
N MET A 58 1.07 17.41 -3.53
CA MET A 58 1.25 16.59 -4.74
C MET A 58 1.77 15.17 -4.42
N ILE A 59 2.71 15.04 -3.48
CA ILE A 59 3.25 13.73 -3.06
C ILE A 59 2.18 12.90 -2.35
N ARG A 60 1.43 13.48 -1.41
CA ARG A 60 0.34 12.80 -0.68
C ARG A 60 -0.75 12.34 -1.65
N ASN A 61 -1.27 13.25 -2.47
CA ASN A 61 -2.31 12.97 -3.46
C ASN A 61 -1.85 11.89 -4.46
N TYR A 62 -0.56 11.86 -4.82
CA TYR A 62 0.00 10.81 -5.68
C TYR A 62 0.00 9.43 -5.01
N CYS A 63 0.41 9.34 -3.73
CA CYS A 63 0.36 8.10 -2.97
C CYS A 63 -1.08 7.56 -2.85
N GLU A 64 -2.04 8.46 -2.59
CA GLU A 64 -3.47 8.14 -2.52
C GLU A 64 -3.98 7.59 -3.86
N HIS A 65 -3.73 8.30 -4.96
CA HIS A 65 -4.16 7.92 -6.31
C HIS A 65 -3.46 6.64 -6.83
N LYS A 66 -2.19 6.42 -6.47
CA LYS A 66 -1.45 5.18 -6.75
C LYS A 66 -1.98 3.99 -5.94
N GLY A 67 -2.70 4.22 -4.85
CA GLY A 67 -3.14 3.15 -3.95
C GLY A 67 -2.00 2.57 -3.11
N CYS A 68 -0.94 3.33 -2.84
CA CYS A 68 0.19 2.92 -2.01
C CYS A 68 0.90 4.12 -1.36
N GLY A 69 1.18 4.04 -0.06
CA GLY A 69 1.96 5.04 0.68
C GLY A 69 3.46 5.09 0.33
N ALA A 70 4.02 4.14 -0.42
CA ALA A 70 5.45 4.09 -0.75
C ALA A 70 5.81 4.90 -2.00
N VAL A 71 6.87 5.73 -1.87
CA VAL A 71 7.42 6.60 -2.93
C VAL A 71 8.95 6.75 -2.81
N SER A 72 9.61 7.08 -3.93
CA SER A 72 11.03 7.49 -4.00
C SER A 72 11.21 8.81 -4.76
N ILE A 73 12.36 9.49 -4.61
CA ILE A 73 12.62 10.73 -5.38
C ILE A 73 12.76 10.40 -6.88
N VAL A 74 13.36 9.27 -7.25
CA VAL A 74 13.46 8.81 -8.65
C VAL A 74 12.08 8.63 -9.29
N GLU A 75 11.13 8.04 -8.56
CA GLU A 75 9.75 7.89 -9.00
C GLU A 75 9.06 9.24 -9.16
N LEU A 76 9.11 10.09 -8.13
CA LEU A 76 8.48 11.42 -8.14
C LEU A 76 9.05 12.31 -9.26
N LYS A 77 10.36 12.28 -9.51
CA LYS A 77 11.00 12.98 -10.64
C LYS A 77 10.52 12.47 -12.01
N ARG A 78 10.24 11.17 -12.14
CA ARG A 78 9.72 10.56 -13.38
C ARG A 78 8.27 10.95 -13.62
N VAL A 79 7.43 10.81 -12.60
CA VAL A 79 5.98 11.05 -12.63
C VAL A 79 5.66 12.54 -12.83
N PHE A 80 6.35 13.42 -12.11
CA PHE A 80 6.14 14.87 -12.17
C PHE A 80 7.02 15.60 -13.19
N LYS A 81 7.53 14.88 -14.20
CA LYS A 81 8.27 15.48 -15.32
C LYS A 81 7.31 16.24 -16.24
N ARG A 82 7.52 17.56 -16.38
CA ARG A 82 6.66 18.46 -17.15
C ARG A 82 7.45 19.18 -18.23
N LYS A 83 7.02 19.07 -19.50
CA LYS A 83 7.67 19.71 -20.67
C LYS A 83 9.19 19.49 -20.73
N GLY A 84 9.66 18.29 -20.38
CA GLY A 84 11.08 17.94 -20.32
C GLY A 84 11.76 18.18 -18.96
N THR A 85 11.22 19.06 -18.13
CA THR A 85 11.78 19.47 -16.84
C THR A 85 11.32 18.58 -15.69
N ILE A 86 12.24 18.15 -14.83
CA ILE A 86 11.94 17.44 -13.57
C ILE A 86 11.83 18.42 -12.39
N PRO A 87 11.19 18.05 -11.27
CA PRO A 87 11.19 18.89 -10.07
C PRO A 87 12.53 18.74 -9.31
N TYR A 88 13.39 19.74 -9.41
CA TYR A 88 14.70 19.78 -8.76
C TYR A 88 14.61 19.96 -7.23
N CYS A 89 13.52 20.56 -6.75
CA CYS A 89 13.29 20.81 -5.32
C CYS A 89 12.96 19.58 -4.46
N LEU A 90 12.69 18.40 -5.05
CA LEU A 90 12.19 17.23 -4.29
C LEU A 90 13.11 16.79 -3.16
N GLN A 91 14.43 16.92 -3.31
CA GLN A 91 15.41 16.70 -2.25
C GLN A 91 15.07 17.45 -0.95
N THR A 92 14.79 18.75 -1.07
CA THR A 92 14.42 19.60 0.07
C THR A 92 13.04 19.23 0.61
N VAL A 93 12.07 18.88 -0.25
CA VAL A 93 10.72 18.49 0.19
C VAL A 93 10.74 17.19 0.99
N ILE A 94 11.44 16.16 0.51
CA ILE A 94 11.54 14.88 1.21
C ILE A 94 12.30 15.03 2.53
N ALA A 95 13.40 15.79 2.56
CA ALA A 95 14.11 16.10 3.80
C ALA A 95 13.23 16.82 4.84
N ASP A 96 12.38 17.75 4.39
CA ASP A 96 11.43 18.49 5.22
C ASP A 96 10.31 17.59 5.76
N MET A 97 9.71 16.75 4.91
CA MET A 97 8.70 15.76 5.29
C MET A 97 9.23 14.67 6.23
N LEU A 98 10.50 14.24 6.06
CA LEU A 98 11.18 13.31 6.97
C LEU A 98 11.41 13.95 8.35
N ARG A 99 11.81 15.23 8.39
CA ARG A 99 12.00 15.99 9.62
C ARG A 99 10.70 16.19 10.40
N GLU A 100 9.59 16.37 9.69
CA GLU A 100 8.24 16.50 10.28
C GLU A 100 7.57 15.15 10.58
N GLY A 101 8.18 14.01 10.21
CA GLY A 101 7.60 12.68 10.40
C GLY A 101 6.40 12.36 9.49
N GLN A 102 6.15 13.18 8.46
CA GLN A 102 5.15 12.92 7.43
C GLN A 102 5.58 11.73 6.56
N LEU A 103 6.88 11.68 6.24
CA LEU A 103 7.56 10.53 5.66
C LEU A 103 8.40 9.82 6.72
N VAL A 104 8.54 8.50 6.57
CA VAL A 104 9.58 7.71 7.23
C VAL A 104 10.20 6.76 6.19
N GLY A 105 11.44 6.34 6.36
CA GLY A 105 12.04 5.38 5.43
C GLY A 105 11.31 4.03 5.45
N ARG A 106 11.13 3.38 4.30
CA ARG A 106 10.36 2.12 4.19
C ARG A 106 10.86 1.02 5.13
N GLY A 107 12.17 0.78 5.15
CA GLY A 107 12.79 -0.16 6.09
C GLY A 107 12.74 0.28 7.57
N ASP A 108 12.46 1.56 7.87
CA ASP A 108 12.19 2.04 9.23
C ASP A 108 10.71 1.84 9.60
N PHE A 109 9.79 2.01 8.63
CA PHE A 109 8.36 1.76 8.76
C PHE A 109 8.09 0.29 9.07
N GLN A 110 8.66 -0.61 8.27
CA GLN A 110 8.44 -2.06 8.33
C GLN A 110 9.34 -2.76 9.38
N ARG A 111 9.98 -2.03 10.32
CA ARG A 111 10.85 -2.67 11.32
C ARG A 111 10.05 -3.58 12.25
N PRO A 112 10.43 -4.86 12.40
CA PRO A 112 9.88 -5.73 13.44
C PRO A 112 10.09 -5.11 14.83
N VAL A 113 9.02 -4.99 15.62
CA VAL A 113 9.11 -4.60 17.04
C VAL A 113 9.39 -5.85 17.89
N GLN A 114 10.55 -6.47 17.60
CA GLN A 114 10.98 -7.81 18.03
C GLN A 114 10.10 -8.96 17.51
N ASP A 115 10.75 -9.92 16.86
CA ASP A 115 10.28 -11.21 16.29
C ASP A 115 9.03 -11.24 15.39
N SER A 116 8.32 -10.12 15.25
CA SER A 116 7.09 -9.98 14.48
C SER A 116 7.27 -9.01 13.30
N TRP A 117 8.09 -9.42 12.32
CA TRP A 117 7.92 -9.13 10.87
C TRP A 117 8.98 -9.75 9.93
N GLY A 118 9.70 -10.78 10.37
CA GLY A 118 10.50 -11.66 9.50
C GLY A 118 9.66 -12.65 8.70
N GLY A 119 8.66 -12.17 7.93
CA GLY A 119 7.95 -12.95 6.90
C GLY A 119 6.66 -13.73 7.25
N TRP A 120 5.75 -13.35 8.15
CA TRP A 120 5.77 -12.27 9.14
C TRP A 120 4.75 -12.48 10.31
N ALA A 121 4.19 -13.69 10.49
CA ALA A 121 3.13 -13.99 11.46
C ALA A 121 3.53 -15.07 12.51
N VAL A 122 4.10 -14.64 13.63
CA VAL A 122 4.03 -15.29 14.96
C VAL A 122 4.39 -14.27 16.06
N ASP A 123 3.84 -14.49 17.25
CA ASP A 123 4.10 -13.84 18.54
C ASP A 123 4.08 -12.30 18.65
N LEU A 124 2.90 -11.80 19.02
CA LEU A 124 2.74 -10.51 19.71
C LEU A 124 3.36 -10.55 21.12
N LEU A 125 4.37 -9.71 21.37
CA LEU A 125 4.47 -9.02 22.67
C LEU A 125 4.98 -7.58 22.52
N VAL A 126 4.03 -6.66 22.36
CA VAL A 126 4.26 -5.22 22.18
C VAL A 126 5.04 -4.60 23.36
N LYS A 127 6.21 -4.02 23.08
CA LYS A 127 6.74 -2.89 23.86
C LYS A 127 7.17 -1.72 22.97
N ARG A 128 6.32 -0.67 23.01
CA ARG A 128 6.50 0.75 22.57
C ARG A 128 6.12 1.12 21.12
N PRO A 129 4.99 1.84 20.96
CA PRO A 129 4.72 2.69 19.81
C PRO A 129 4.63 4.18 20.22
N LEU A 130 5.70 4.77 20.79
CA LEU A 130 5.67 6.17 21.33
C LEU A 130 6.94 7.00 21.00
N GLY A 131 7.52 6.81 19.83
CA GLY A 131 8.71 7.58 19.42
C GLY A 131 9.21 7.22 18.04
N TRP A 132 8.40 7.47 16.99
CA TRP A 132 8.77 7.16 15.61
C TRP A 132 9.84 8.14 15.10
N GLY A 133 11.11 7.83 15.35
CA GLY A 133 12.15 8.00 14.33
C GLY A 133 13.02 9.26 14.31
N PHE A 134 12.83 10.26 15.18
CA PHE A 134 13.70 11.47 15.19
C PHE A 134 15.22 11.17 15.26
N GLY A 135 15.62 10.02 15.83
CA GLY A 135 17.02 9.66 16.04
C GLY A 135 17.82 9.18 14.81
N LYS A 136 17.18 8.79 13.69
CA LYS A 136 17.88 8.16 12.54
C LYS A 136 17.71 8.84 11.18
N VAL A 137 17.02 9.97 11.10
CA VAL A 137 16.94 10.80 9.86
C VAL A 137 18.34 11.16 9.33
N LYS A 138 19.35 11.28 10.21
CA LYS A 138 20.75 11.55 9.83
C LYS A 138 21.41 10.46 8.97
N GLU A 139 21.06 9.18 9.11
CA GLU A 139 21.73 8.09 8.38
C GLU A 139 21.33 8.03 6.89
N LYS A 140 20.17 8.59 6.53
CA LYS A 140 19.67 8.67 5.15
C LYS A 140 19.96 10.02 4.47
N ILE A 141 20.65 10.92 5.17
CA ILE A 141 21.17 12.17 4.63
C ILE A 141 22.68 11.97 4.37
N VAL A 142 23.02 11.40 3.22
CA VAL A 142 24.41 11.14 2.83
C VAL A 142 24.99 12.40 2.21
N GLY A 143 26.10 12.91 2.74
CA GLY A 143 26.79 14.09 2.20
C GLY A 143 25.97 15.39 2.19
N GLY A 144 24.85 15.44 2.94
CA GLY A 144 23.93 16.59 2.97
C GLY A 144 22.70 16.47 2.05
N GLY A 145 22.57 15.39 1.27
CA GLY A 145 21.40 15.09 0.44
C GLY A 145 20.69 13.80 0.84
N VAL A 146 19.43 13.64 0.45
CA VAL A 146 18.66 12.39 0.64
C VAL A 146 18.96 11.44 -0.52
N ASP A 147 19.15 10.15 -0.23
CA ASP A 147 19.26 9.12 -1.29
C ASP A 147 17.99 9.10 -2.14
N GLU A 148 18.13 9.28 -3.46
CA GLU A 148 17.00 9.36 -4.38
C GLU A 148 16.37 8.00 -4.70
N GLY A 149 17.15 6.93 -4.59
CA GLY A 149 16.70 5.55 -4.79
C GLY A 149 16.04 4.95 -3.55
N ALA A 150 16.20 5.58 -2.39
CA ALA A 150 15.57 5.12 -1.15
C ALA A 150 14.03 5.26 -1.22
N GLU A 151 13.34 4.25 -0.71
CA GLU A 151 11.88 4.28 -0.52
C GLU A 151 11.49 4.89 0.83
N PHE A 152 10.42 5.69 0.79
CA PHE A 152 9.80 6.36 1.92
C PHE A 152 8.30 6.05 1.94
N VAL A 153 7.73 5.93 3.15
CA VAL A 153 6.31 5.69 3.36
C VAL A 153 5.65 6.96 3.90
N CYS A 154 4.63 7.43 3.19
CA CYS A 154 3.77 8.53 3.61
C CYS A 154 2.79 8.07 4.70
N THR A 155 3.09 8.45 5.94
CA THR A 155 2.37 7.90 7.11
C THR A 155 0.92 8.37 7.19
N GLU A 156 0.62 9.55 6.66
CA GLU A 156 -0.74 10.10 6.56
C GLU A 156 -1.62 9.26 5.62
N VAL A 157 -1.08 8.87 4.46
CA VAL A 157 -1.81 8.07 3.46
C VAL A 157 -2.08 6.67 3.97
N VAL A 158 -1.10 6.01 4.59
CA VAL A 158 -1.31 4.68 5.17
C VAL A 158 -2.34 4.72 6.32
N LYS A 159 -2.36 5.79 7.13
CA LYS A 159 -3.42 6.00 8.15
C LYS A 159 -4.80 6.17 7.49
N GLY A 160 -4.92 7.02 6.48
CA GLY A 160 -6.17 7.23 5.74
C GLY A 160 -6.69 5.93 5.09
N GLN A 161 -5.80 5.19 4.44
CA GLN A 161 -6.10 3.88 3.84
C GLN A 161 -6.49 2.82 4.89
N SER A 162 -5.86 2.81 6.08
CA SER A 162 -6.27 1.90 7.17
C SER A 162 -7.68 2.17 7.70
N VAL A 163 -8.07 3.45 7.79
CA VAL A 163 -9.45 3.84 8.16
C VAL A 163 -10.44 3.49 7.05
N ALA A 164 -10.04 3.60 5.78
CA ALA A 164 -10.87 3.17 4.64
C ALA A 164 -11.07 1.64 4.64
N LEU A 165 -10.00 0.87 4.89
CA LEU A 165 -10.06 -0.58 4.99
C LEU A 165 -10.93 -1.04 6.16
N GLU A 166 -10.76 -0.43 7.35
CA GLU A 166 -11.58 -0.74 8.53
C GLU A 166 -13.07 -0.50 8.28
N LYS A 167 -13.44 0.59 7.60
CA LYS A 167 -14.82 0.87 7.18
C LYS A 167 -15.36 -0.17 6.19
N LEU A 168 -14.53 -0.63 5.25
CA LEU A 168 -14.92 -1.67 4.30
C LEU A 168 -15.15 -3.01 5.02
N ILE A 169 -14.20 -3.44 5.87
CA ILE A 169 -14.33 -4.66 6.68
C ILE A 169 -15.60 -4.61 7.56
N GLN A 170 -15.92 -3.46 8.13
CA GLN A 170 -17.16 -3.25 8.88
C GLN A 170 -18.42 -3.35 7.99
N LYS A 171 -18.44 -2.65 6.84
CA LYS A 171 -19.55 -2.66 5.87
C LYS A 171 -19.87 -4.07 5.37
N GLU A 172 -18.84 -4.86 5.10
CA GLU A 172 -18.94 -6.22 4.56
C GLU A 172 -19.10 -7.29 5.67
N ASN A 173 -19.34 -6.86 6.92
CA ASN A 173 -19.53 -7.70 8.11
C ASN A 173 -18.40 -8.72 8.35
N LYS A 174 -17.14 -8.33 8.08
CA LYS A 174 -15.94 -9.17 8.25
C LYS A 174 -15.15 -8.90 9.54
N LEU A 175 -15.73 -8.16 10.49
CA LEU A 175 -15.15 -7.97 11.82
C LEU A 175 -15.22 -9.27 12.64
N ASN A 176 -14.11 -9.65 13.27
CA ASN A 176 -13.88 -10.92 13.97
C ASN A 176 -14.09 -12.19 13.12
N VAL A 177 -14.31 -12.07 11.80
CA VAL A 177 -14.41 -13.18 10.85
C VAL A 177 -13.02 -13.49 10.30
N LEU A 178 -12.73 -14.77 10.06
CA LEU A 178 -11.49 -15.17 9.39
C LEU A 178 -11.59 -14.91 7.88
N LEU A 179 -10.56 -14.24 7.35
CA LEU A 179 -10.35 -14.03 5.92
C LEU A 179 -8.99 -14.60 5.53
N SER A 180 -8.84 -15.13 4.32
CA SER A 180 -7.50 -15.27 3.74
C SER A 180 -7.03 -13.96 3.12
N MET A 181 -5.74 -13.88 2.80
CA MET A 181 -5.20 -12.78 2.01
C MET A 181 -5.90 -12.65 0.64
N GLU A 182 -6.22 -13.76 -0.02
CA GLU A 182 -6.93 -13.78 -1.31
C GLU A 182 -8.35 -13.23 -1.14
N GLY A 183 -9.09 -13.69 -0.12
CA GLY A 183 -10.41 -13.17 0.19
C GLY A 183 -10.41 -11.68 0.56
N LEU A 184 -9.33 -11.18 1.15
CA LEU A 184 -9.15 -9.74 1.38
C LEU A 184 -8.87 -8.99 0.06
N LYS A 185 -8.01 -9.52 -0.82
CA LYS A 185 -7.73 -8.93 -2.14
C LYS A 185 -8.99 -8.84 -2.99
N ASP A 186 -9.81 -9.89 -3.00
CA ASP A 186 -11.11 -9.90 -3.68
C ASP A 186 -12.09 -8.86 -3.10
N LEU A 187 -12.01 -8.58 -1.79
CA LEU A 187 -12.83 -7.56 -1.13
C LEU A 187 -12.40 -6.13 -1.48
N VAL A 188 -11.09 -5.87 -1.58
CA VAL A 188 -10.54 -4.52 -1.84
C VAL A 188 -10.33 -4.19 -3.32
N LYS A 189 -10.60 -5.13 -4.24
CA LYS A 189 -10.32 -5.00 -5.69
C LYS A 189 -10.84 -3.70 -6.32
N ASP A 190 -12.03 -3.24 -5.90
CA ASP A 190 -12.69 -2.04 -6.41
C ASP A 190 -12.41 -0.78 -5.54
N SER A 191 -11.60 -0.92 -4.49
CA SER A 191 -11.29 0.14 -3.51
C SER A 191 -9.95 0.85 -3.79
N GLY A 192 -9.31 0.57 -4.93
CA GLY A 192 -8.09 1.26 -5.36
C GLY A 192 -6.81 0.91 -4.59
N PHE A 193 -6.82 -0.14 -3.76
CA PHE A 193 -5.60 -0.62 -3.10
C PHE A 193 -4.71 -1.37 -4.10
N THR A 194 -3.41 -1.14 -4.02
CA THR A 194 -2.41 -2.05 -4.60
C THR A 194 -2.00 -3.10 -3.57
N ASP A 195 -1.45 -4.24 -4.01
CA ASP A 195 -0.89 -5.26 -3.11
C ASP A 195 0.13 -4.65 -2.12
N ASP A 196 1.06 -3.83 -2.61
CA ASP A 196 2.08 -3.13 -1.81
C ASP A 196 1.46 -2.15 -0.80
N GLY A 197 0.43 -1.40 -1.21
CA GLY A 197 -0.32 -0.52 -0.33
C GLY A 197 -1.09 -1.27 0.74
N LEU A 198 -1.70 -2.41 0.39
CA LEU A 198 -2.42 -3.27 1.32
C LEU A 198 -1.47 -3.85 2.38
N GLU A 199 -0.26 -4.27 1.99
CA GLU A 199 0.77 -4.75 2.93
C GLU A 199 1.19 -3.66 3.93
N LEU A 200 1.42 -2.42 3.49
CA LEU A 200 1.75 -1.30 4.38
C LEU A 200 0.60 -0.96 5.35
N VAL A 201 -0.65 -1.06 4.87
CA VAL A 201 -1.85 -0.84 5.68
C VAL A 201 -2.04 -1.94 6.71
N LEU A 202 -1.90 -3.21 6.33
CA LEU A 202 -1.97 -4.34 7.25
C LEU A 202 -0.86 -4.28 8.30
N HIS A 203 0.36 -3.88 7.91
CA HIS A 203 1.45 -3.63 8.86
C HIS A 203 1.05 -2.56 9.89
N HIS A 204 0.53 -1.41 9.42
CA HIS A 204 0.08 -0.33 10.31
C HIS A 204 -0.99 -0.78 11.30
N MET A 205 -1.99 -1.52 10.81
CA MET A 205 -3.08 -2.08 11.63
C MET A 205 -2.56 -3.14 12.62
N ALA A 206 -1.57 -3.96 12.25
CA ALA A 206 -0.96 -4.95 13.12
C ALA A 206 -0.17 -4.28 14.27
N CYS A 207 0.63 -3.24 13.97
CA CYS A 207 1.29 -2.42 14.99
C CYS A 207 0.32 -1.76 15.98
N GLN A 208 -0.91 -1.48 15.55
CA GLN A 208 -2.00 -0.95 16.38
C GLN A 208 -2.84 -2.04 17.08
N GLN A 209 -2.54 -3.33 16.87
CA GLN A 209 -3.32 -4.47 17.35
C GLN A 209 -4.78 -4.46 16.83
N ARG A 210 -5.03 -3.92 15.63
CA ARG A 210 -6.34 -3.88 14.95
C ARG A 210 -6.59 -5.07 14.02
N VAL A 211 -5.54 -5.77 13.59
CA VAL A 211 -5.61 -7.03 12.85
C VAL A 211 -4.67 -8.06 13.48
N TYR A 212 -5.11 -9.31 13.59
CA TYR A 212 -4.27 -10.47 13.89
C TYR A 212 -4.04 -11.25 12.60
N THR A 213 -2.86 -11.82 12.45
CA THR A 213 -2.42 -12.52 11.24
C THR A 213 -1.80 -13.86 11.62
N GLU A 214 -2.16 -14.94 10.94
CA GLU A 214 -1.60 -16.27 11.15
C GLU A 214 -1.16 -16.87 9.81
N LYS A 215 0.06 -17.39 9.73
CA LYS A 215 0.50 -18.18 8.57
C LYS A 215 0.20 -19.65 8.85
N LEU A 216 -0.56 -20.30 7.96
CA LEU A 216 -0.78 -21.74 8.04
C LEU A 216 0.46 -22.50 7.56
N PRO A 217 0.67 -23.77 8.00
CA PRO A 217 1.69 -24.64 7.46
C PRO A 217 1.57 -24.79 5.93
N ASP A 218 2.71 -24.87 5.23
CA ASP A 218 2.74 -25.18 3.79
C ASP A 218 2.45 -26.68 3.59
N GLU A 219 1.26 -27.02 3.07
CA GLU A 219 0.85 -28.40 2.78
C GLU A 219 1.26 -28.87 1.36
N GLY A 220 2.04 -28.09 0.61
CA GLY A 220 2.48 -28.49 -0.73
C GLY A 220 3.19 -27.40 -1.52
N LEU A 221 3.28 -27.61 -2.84
CA LEU A 221 3.95 -26.70 -3.75
C LEU A 221 3.15 -25.39 -3.93
N ASP A 222 3.65 -24.34 -3.29
CA ASP A 222 3.52 -22.94 -3.73
C ASP A 222 2.19 -22.20 -3.47
N ASN A 223 1.61 -22.33 -2.26
CA ASN A 223 0.60 -21.39 -1.76
C ASN A 223 0.66 -21.19 -0.23
N LYS A 224 1.50 -20.24 0.20
CA LYS A 224 1.59 -19.77 1.59
C LYS A 224 0.29 -19.09 2.04
N ARG A 225 -0.63 -19.84 2.65
CA ARG A 225 -1.90 -19.29 3.16
C ARG A 225 -1.67 -18.42 4.40
N VAL A 226 -2.17 -17.18 4.35
CA VAL A 226 -2.22 -16.25 5.49
C VAL A 226 -3.67 -15.98 5.84
N LEU A 227 -4.03 -16.25 7.10
CA LEU A 227 -5.31 -15.89 7.70
C LEU A 227 -5.22 -14.55 8.40
N LEU A 228 -6.34 -13.82 8.39
CA LEU A 228 -6.50 -12.46 8.88
C LEU A 228 -7.76 -12.39 9.74
N LYS A 229 -7.67 -11.75 10.90
CA LYS A 229 -8.79 -11.53 11.82
C LYS A 229 -8.80 -10.08 12.29
N PHE A 230 -9.77 -9.31 11.80
CA PHE A 230 -9.90 -7.89 12.12
C PHE A 230 -10.68 -7.68 13.42
N ALA A 231 -10.21 -6.77 14.28
CA ALA A 231 -10.84 -6.50 15.56
C ALA A 231 -12.08 -5.62 15.43
N ALA A 232 -13.13 -5.90 16.20
CA ALA A 232 -14.26 -4.98 16.37
C ALA A 232 -13.81 -3.55 16.79
N PRO A 233 -14.56 -2.48 16.45
CA PRO A 233 -14.25 -1.12 16.86
C PRO A 233 -13.98 -0.99 18.37
N GLY A 234 -12.89 -0.31 18.76
CA GLY A 234 -12.47 -0.14 20.16
C GLY A 234 -11.84 -1.36 20.82
N ALA A 235 -11.94 -2.56 20.23
CA ALA A 235 -11.30 -3.77 20.75
C ALA A 235 -9.82 -3.89 20.33
N LYS A 236 -9.15 -4.94 20.79
CA LYS A 236 -7.88 -5.42 20.23
C LYS A 236 -8.10 -6.75 19.52
N ALA A 237 -7.34 -6.99 18.46
CA ALA A 237 -7.37 -8.22 17.70
C ALA A 237 -6.96 -9.38 18.62
N GLN A 238 -7.79 -10.40 18.65
CA GLN A 238 -7.55 -11.63 19.40
C GLN A 238 -6.85 -12.65 18.51
N PRO A 239 -6.05 -13.57 19.08
CA PRO A 239 -5.57 -14.73 18.36
C PRO A 239 -6.69 -15.52 17.68
N ILE A 240 -6.31 -16.29 16.67
CA ILE A 240 -7.21 -17.23 16.00
C ILE A 240 -7.30 -18.49 16.85
N THR A 241 -8.52 -18.89 17.17
CA THR A 241 -8.78 -20.12 17.95
C THR A 241 -8.85 -21.34 17.04
N ASP A 242 -8.62 -22.52 17.61
CA ASP A 242 -8.72 -23.79 16.87
C ASP A 242 -10.13 -24.01 16.32
N ILE A 243 -11.17 -23.59 17.06
CA ILE A 243 -12.58 -23.67 16.63
C ILE A 243 -12.81 -22.79 15.39
N GLU A 244 -12.35 -21.54 15.41
CA GLU A 244 -12.47 -20.65 14.25
C GLU A 244 -11.70 -21.20 13.04
N ARG A 245 -10.51 -21.76 13.25
CA ARG A 245 -9.72 -22.39 12.18
C ARG A 245 -10.44 -23.62 11.60
N SER A 246 -11.06 -24.45 12.44
CA SER A 246 -11.87 -25.58 11.99
C SER A 246 -13.11 -25.15 11.20
N ILE A 247 -13.84 -24.13 11.66
CA ILE A 247 -15.00 -23.58 10.93
C ILE A 247 -14.57 -23.05 9.57
N TYR A 248 -13.54 -22.21 9.53
CA TYR A 248 -13.00 -21.66 8.28
C TYR A 248 -12.55 -22.75 7.30
N ASN A 249 -11.85 -23.78 7.78
CA ASN A 249 -11.44 -24.91 6.94
C ASN A 249 -12.65 -25.66 6.37
N LEU A 250 -13.72 -25.86 7.15
CA LEU A 250 -14.97 -26.48 6.66
C LEU A 250 -15.65 -25.61 5.59
N GLU A 251 -15.78 -24.30 5.81
CA GLU A 251 -16.33 -23.36 4.83
C GLU A 251 -15.52 -23.36 3.51
N GLN A 252 -14.19 -23.41 3.60
CA GLN A 252 -13.33 -23.51 2.41
C GLN A 252 -13.47 -24.86 1.70
N THR A 253 -13.62 -25.96 2.44
CA THR A 253 -13.88 -27.28 1.85
C THR A 253 -15.23 -27.30 1.13
N GLU A 254 -16.29 -26.76 1.74
CA GLU A 254 -17.61 -26.62 1.12
C GLU A 254 -17.55 -25.81 -0.18
N GLN A 255 -16.95 -24.62 -0.16
CA GLN A 255 -16.79 -23.77 -1.35
C GLN A 255 -16.00 -24.46 -2.47
N ASN A 256 -14.99 -25.27 -2.14
CA ASN A 256 -14.23 -26.02 -3.13
C ASN A 256 -15.03 -27.18 -3.71
N LEU A 257 -15.82 -27.89 -2.90
CA LEU A 257 -16.71 -28.95 -3.37
C LEU A 257 -17.80 -28.40 -4.30
N LEU A 258 -18.41 -27.25 -3.97
CA LEU A 258 -19.39 -26.57 -4.83
C LEU A 258 -18.78 -26.21 -6.20
N LYS A 259 -17.59 -25.60 -6.22
CA LYS A 259 -16.87 -25.28 -7.48
C LYS A 259 -16.54 -26.53 -8.30
N MET A 260 -16.27 -27.67 -7.66
CA MET A 260 -16.04 -28.94 -8.35
C MET A 260 -17.34 -29.49 -8.97
N ILE A 261 -18.48 -29.36 -8.28
CA ILE A 261 -19.80 -29.73 -8.82
C ILE A 261 -20.12 -28.87 -10.04
N ASP A 262 -20.05 -27.54 -9.94
CA ASP A 262 -20.32 -26.61 -11.04
C ASP A 262 -19.48 -26.94 -12.29
N LYS A 263 -18.21 -27.29 -12.09
CA LYS A 263 -17.30 -27.68 -13.17
C LYS A 263 -17.72 -29.01 -13.81
N LEU A 264 -18.06 -30.03 -13.01
CA LEU A 264 -18.50 -31.32 -13.52
C LEU A 264 -19.80 -31.20 -14.32
N GLU A 265 -20.74 -30.34 -13.90
CA GLU A 265 -21.97 -30.06 -14.65
C GLU A 265 -21.70 -29.39 -16.01
N GLN A 266 -20.73 -28.47 -16.07
CA GLN A 266 -20.26 -27.87 -17.32
C GLN A 266 -19.58 -28.89 -18.23
N ASP A 267 -18.69 -29.73 -17.69
CA ASP A 267 -17.98 -30.77 -18.45
C ASP A 267 -18.96 -31.81 -19.03
N VAL A 268 -19.97 -32.25 -18.25
CA VAL A 268 -21.05 -33.14 -18.71
C VAL A 268 -21.89 -32.47 -19.80
N SER A 269 -22.27 -31.21 -19.62
CA SER A 269 -23.04 -30.45 -20.62
C SER A 269 -22.28 -30.27 -21.93
N GLY A 270 -20.98 -30.00 -21.87
CA GLY A 270 -20.08 -29.92 -23.02
C GLY A 270 -19.96 -31.26 -23.76
N ALA A 271 -19.78 -32.37 -23.02
CA ALA A 271 -19.73 -33.71 -23.59
C ALA A 271 -21.05 -34.08 -24.32
N LEU A 272 -22.21 -33.76 -23.74
CA LEU A 272 -23.51 -34.00 -24.35
C LEU A 272 -23.72 -33.18 -25.64
N LEU A 273 -23.19 -31.96 -25.72
CA LEU A 273 -23.21 -31.17 -26.96
C LEU A 273 -22.32 -31.77 -28.04
N LEU A 274 -21.12 -32.24 -27.69
CA LEU A 274 -20.22 -32.93 -28.62
C LEU A 274 -20.84 -34.22 -29.17
N VAL A 275 -21.49 -35.02 -28.32
CA VAL A 275 -22.21 -36.23 -28.77
C VAL A 275 -23.33 -35.86 -29.76
N LYS A 276 -24.13 -34.82 -29.47
CA LYS A 276 -25.20 -34.33 -30.36
C LYS A 276 -24.71 -33.73 -31.69
N GLN A 277 -23.44 -33.34 -31.79
CA GLN A 277 -22.85 -32.83 -33.03
C GLN A 277 -22.22 -33.92 -33.91
N ASN A 278 -22.09 -35.14 -33.39
CA ASN A 278 -21.47 -36.29 -34.07
C ASN A 278 -22.49 -37.44 -34.32
N ILE A 279 -23.80 -37.13 -34.26
CA ILE A 279 -24.95 -37.98 -34.60
C ILE A 279 -25.77 -37.24 -35.66
#